data_AF-X1T6U1-F1
#
_entry.id   AF-X1T6U1-F1
#
_cell.length_a   1.000
_cell.length_b   1.000
_cell.length_c   1.000
_cell.angle_alpha   90.00
_cell.angle_beta   90.00
_cell.angle_gamma   90.00
#
_symmetry.space_group_name_H-M   'P 1'
#
loop_
_entity.id
_entity.type
_entity.pdbx_description
1 polymer ?
#
loop_
_entity_poly.entity_id
_entity_poly.type
_entity_poly.pdbx_seq_one_letter_code
_entity_poly.pdbx_strand_id
1 'polypeptide(L)' 'SEGGRYFFFMDEKLRVSCANCQLVCCPDKNERKTRYKMLTKAGVVIQNSDGSRIAVSQENANKMFASMPTTQKALYEDI' A
#
# COMPACT_ATOMS: atom_id res chain seq x y z
N SER A 1 -17.38 -9.48 -5.95
CA SER A 1 -17.54 -9.17 -7.39
C SER A 1 -16.17 -9.14 -8.04
N GLU A 2 -16.05 -9.32 -9.35
CA GLU A 2 -14.76 -9.46 -10.06
C GLU A 2 -13.88 -8.18 -10.18
N GLY A 3 -14.30 -7.06 -9.56
CA GLY A 3 -13.58 -5.78 -9.58
C GLY A 3 -13.59 -5.02 -10.93
N GLY A 4 -12.87 -3.90 -10.99
CA GLY A 4 -12.63 -3.10 -12.22
C GLY A 4 -13.60 -1.92 -12.47
N ARG A 5 -13.23 -1.05 -13.44
CA ARG A 5 -14.03 0.11 -13.92
C ARG A 5 -13.97 0.19 -15.45
N TYR A 6 -15.08 0.57 -16.11
CA TYR A 6 -15.06 0.88 -17.54
C TYR A 6 -14.34 2.21 -17.79
N PHE A 7 -13.55 2.24 -18.86
CA PHE A 7 -12.85 3.44 -19.32
C PHE A 7 -13.36 3.77 -20.73
N PHE A 8 -13.45 5.05 -21.06
CA PHE A 8 -14.19 5.58 -22.23
C PHE A 8 -13.74 5.05 -23.62
N PHE A 9 -12.61 4.33 -23.70
CA PHE A 9 -12.10 3.72 -24.94
C PHE A 9 -11.90 2.20 -24.85
N MET A 10 -12.50 1.50 -23.88
CA MET A 10 -12.35 0.05 -23.73
C MET A 10 -13.67 -0.65 -23.43
N ASP A 11 -13.95 -1.72 -24.18
CA ASP A 11 -15.11 -2.61 -23.97
C ASP A 11 -14.91 -3.55 -22.78
N GLU A 12 -13.67 -3.69 -22.29
CA GLU A 12 -13.29 -4.48 -21.12
C GLU A 12 -13.15 -3.63 -19.87
N LYS A 13 -13.43 -4.21 -18.70
CA LYS A 13 -13.19 -3.53 -17.41
C LYS A 13 -11.69 -3.33 -17.19
N LEU A 14 -11.27 -2.09 -17.07
CA LEU A 14 -9.93 -1.75 -16.62
C LEU A 14 -9.77 -2.15 -15.16
N ARG A 15 -8.85 -3.09 -14.93
CA ARG A 15 -8.37 -3.45 -13.60
C ARG A 15 -7.08 -2.68 -13.39
N VAL A 16 -7.16 -1.60 -12.60
CA VAL A 16 -5.99 -0.78 -12.28
C VAL A 16 -5.11 -1.57 -11.32
N SER A 17 -3.90 -1.91 -11.74
CA SER A 17 -2.88 -2.40 -10.80
C SER A 17 -2.30 -1.19 -10.06
N CYS A 18 -1.93 -1.34 -8.79
CA CYS A 18 -1.38 -0.25 -7.98
C CYS A 18 -0.03 0.30 -8.53
N ALA A 19 0.53 -0.33 -9.57
CA ALA A 19 1.81 0.00 -10.20
C ALA A 19 3.01 0.04 -9.24
N ASN A 20 2.87 -0.44 -8.00
CA ASN A 20 3.91 -0.36 -6.98
C ASN A 20 5.19 -1.11 -7.38
N CYS A 21 5.06 -2.19 -8.17
CA CYS A 21 6.21 -2.92 -8.72
C CYS A 21 7.01 -2.12 -9.76
N GLN A 22 6.40 -1.12 -10.42
CA GLN A 22 7.11 -0.23 -11.35
C GLN A 22 8.15 0.63 -10.63
N LEU A 23 7.95 0.92 -9.33
CA LEU A 23 8.94 1.61 -8.50
C LEU A 23 10.22 0.79 -8.30
N VAL A 24 10.15 -0.54 -8.40
CA VAL A 24 11.29 -1.45 -8.24
C VAL A 24 11.95 -1.75 -9.59
N CYS A 25 11.18 -1.74 -10.68
CA CYS A 25 11.64 -2.16 -11.99
C CYS A 25 12.78 -1.27 -12.52
N CYS A 26 13.96 -1.87 -12.68
CA CYS A 26 15.15 -1.22 -13.24
C CYS A 26 16.03 -2.29 -13.90
N PRO A 27 16.59 -2.07 -15.11
CA PRO A 27 17.50 -3.03 -15.75
C PRO A 27 18.76 -3.28 -14.92
N ASP A 28 19.26 -2.27 -14.18
CA ASP A 28 20.39 -2.45 -13.28
C ASP A 28 20.01 -3.21 -12.01
N LYS A 29 20.79 -4.26 -11.70
CA LYS A 29 20.51 -5.17 -10.58
C LYS A 29 20.75 -4.51 -9.22
N ASN A 30 21.73 -3.63 -9.11
CA ASN A 30 22.06 -2.98 -7.84
C ASN A 30 20.99 -1.94 -7.50
N GLU A 31 20.57 -1.16 -8.48
CA GLU A 31 19.47 -0.20 -8.36
C GLU A 31 18.15 -0.91 -8.01
N ARG A 32 17.84 -2.02 -8.69
CA ARG A 32 16.66 -2.85 -8.35
C ARG A 32 16.69 -3.35 -6.90
N LYS A 33 17.85 -3.82 -6.42
CA LYS A 33 18.01 -4.25 -5.02
C LYS A 33 17.81 -3.09 -4.04
N THR A 34 18.36 -1.92 -4.33
CA THR A 34 18.18 -0.72 -3.50
C THR A 34 16.71 -0.31 -3.43
N ARG A 35 16.02 -0.25 -4.57
CA ARG A 35 14.59 0.08 -4.64
C ARG A 35 13.72 -0.96 -3.94
N TYR A 36 14.04 -2.24 -4.09
CA TYR A 36 13.35 -3.31 -3.37
C TYR A 36 13.54 -3.16 -1.85
N LYS A 37 14.77 -2.88 -1.39
CA LYS A 37 15.03 -2.62 0.03
C LYS A 37 14.26 -1.40 0.52
N MET A 38 14.25 -0.31 -0.25
CA MET A 38 13.46 0.88 0.08
C MET A 38 11.99 0.53 0.22
N LEU A 39 11.41 -0.18 -0.75
CA LEU A 39 9.99 -0.52 -0.73
C LEU A 39 9.62 -1.46 0.44
N THR A 40 10.47 -2.44 0.74
CA THR A 40 10.18 -3.47 1.75
C THR A 40 10.56 -3.09 3.17
N LYS A 41 11.41 -2.06 3.34
CA LYS A 41 11.87 -1.56 4.64
C LYS A 41 11.43 -0.12 4.92
N ALA A 42 10.72 0.51 4.00
CA ALA A 42 10.11 1.81 4.25
C ALA A 42 9.14 1.72 5.43
N GLY A 43 8.98 2.86 6.09
CA GLY A 43 7.88 3.08 7.01
C GLY A 43 6.54 3.23 6.28
N VAL A 44 5.53 3.67 7.02
CA VAL A 44 4.22 4.00 6.47
C VAL A 44 3.78 5.37 6.97
N VAL A 45 2.82 5.97 6.27
CA VAL A 45 2.12 7.16 6.75
C VAL A 45 0.80 6.72 7.35
N ILE A 46 0.55 7.11 8.60
CA ILE A 46 -0.72 6.88 9.30
C ILE A 46 -1.46 8.22 9.37
N GLN A 47 -2.74 8.20 9.01
CA GLN A 47 -3.64 9.32 9.22
C GLN A 47 -4.41 9.11 10.53
N ASN A 48 -4.34 10.09 11.42
CA ASN A 48 -5.09 10.10 12.68
C ASN A 48 -6.55 10.50 12.44
N SER A 49 -7.40 10.32 13.45
CA SER A 49 -8.84 10.64 13.37
C SER A 49 -9.13 12.12 13.13
N ASP A 50 -8.23 13.01 13.52
CA ASP A 50 -8.30 14.47 13.26
C ASP A 50 -7.83 14.85 11.85
N GLY A 51 -7.42 13.87 11.04
CA GLY A 51 -6.93 14.06 9.69
C GLY A 51 -5.43 14.37 9.58
N SER A 52 -4.73 14.59 10.70
CA SER A 52 -3.27 14.76 10.73
C SER A 52 -2.55 13.50 10.27
N ARG A 53 -1.32 13.65 9.78
CA ARG A 53 -0.54 12.54 9.20
C ARG A 53 0.84 12.44 9.85
N ILE A 54 1.24 11.24 10.19
CA ILE A 54 2.57 10.94 10.75
C ILE A 54 3.26 9.86 9.92
N ALA A 55 4.55 10.05 9.66
CA ALA A 55 5.40 9.00 9.09
C ALA A 55 6.01 8.19 10.22
N VAL A 56 5.84 6.88 10.21
CA VAL A 56 6.31 5.96 11.26
C VAL A 56 7.13 4.82 10.68
N SER A 57 8.06 4.28 11.48
CA SER A 57 8.76 3.05 11.14
C SER A 57 7.82 1.86 11.04
N GLN A 58 8.24 0.80 10.35
CA GLN A 58 7.48 -0.46 10.28
C GLN A 58 7.15 -1.02 11.67
N GLU A 59 8.09 -0.95 12.60
CA GLU A 59 7.89 -1.43 13.97
C GLU A 59 6.77 -0.65 14.69
N ASN A 60 6.80 0.68 14.62
CA ASN A 60 5.78 1.52 15.25
C ASN A 60 4.42 1.36 14.56
N ALA A 61 4.40 1.19 13.24
CA ALA A 61 3.18 0.91 12.50
C ALA A 61 2.50 -0.38 12.98
N ASN A 62 3.27 -1.45 13.17
CA ASN A 62 2.75 -2.72 13.68
C ASN A 62 2.16 -2.57 15.10
N LYS A 63 2.84 -1.82 15.98
CA LYS A 63 2.31 -1.53 17.33
C LYS A 63 0.99 -0.78 17.28
N MET A 64 0.91 0.26 16.43
CA MET A 64 -0.30 1.05 16.25
C MET A 64 -1.44 0.22 15.66
N PHE A 65 -1.17 -0.58 14.63
CA PHE A 65 -2.16 -1.49 14.04
C PHE A 65 -2.66 -2.51 15.07
N ALA A 66 -1.77 -3.12 15.85
CA ALA A 66 -2.15 -4.07 16.90
C ALA A 66 -3.05 -3.43 17.97
N SER A 67 -2.86 -2.15 18.28
CA SER A 67 -3.72 -1.39 19.21
C SER A 67 -5.06 -0.92 18.64
N MET A 68 -5.30 -1.06 17.32
CA MET A 68 -6.57 -0.62 16.73
C MET A 68 -7.76 -1.46 17.25
N PRO A 69 -8.92 -0.83 17.47
CA PRO A 69 -10.16 -1.54 17.78
C PRO A 69 -10.51 -2.57 16.70
N THR A 70 -11.13 -3.69 17.09
CA THR A 70 -11.52 -4.76 16.15
C THR A 70 -12.42 -4.26 15.03
N THR A 71 -13.34 -3.34 15.33
CA THR A 71 -14.22 -2.72 14.32
C THR A 71 -13.47 -1.95 13.25
N GLN A 72 -12.32 -1.36 13.60
CA GLN A 72 -11.45 -0.66 12.65
C GLN A 72 -10.56 -1.64 11.87
N LYS A 73 -10.05 -2.70 12.52
CA LYS A 73 -9.28 -3.75 11.84
C LYS A 73 -10.11 -4.50 10.80
N ALA A 74 -11.41 -4.69 11.05
CA ALA A 74 -12.35 -5.28 10.12
C ALA A 74 -12.50 -4.50 8.78
N LEU A 75 -11.99 -3.27 8.69
CA LEU A 75 -11.92 -2.53 7.42
C LEU A 75 -10.79 -3.02 6.50
N TYR A 76 -9.82 -3.77 7.04
CA TYR A 76 -8.58 -4.16 6.37
C TYR A 76 -8.33 -5.68 6.38
N GLU A 77 -8.92 -6.41 7.32
CA GLU A 77 -8.80 -7.86 7.45
C GLU A 77 -10.11 -8.52 6.99
N ASP A 78 -10.02 -9.53 6.12
CA ASP A 78 -11.15 -10.40 5.82
C ASP A 78 -11.45 -11.27 7.05
N ILE A 79 -12.70 -11.24 7.53
CA ILE A 79 -13.21 -12.02 8.67
C ILE A 79 -13.52 -13.45 8.23
#